data_AF-A0A974WUU8-F1
#
_entry.id   AF-A0A974WUU8-F1
#
_cell.length_a   1.000
_cell.length_b   1.000
_cell.length_c   1.000
_cell.angle_alpha   90.00
_cell.angle_beta   90.00
_cell.angle_gamma   90.00
#
_symmetry.space_group_name_H-M   'P 1'
#
loop_
_entity.id
_entity.type
_entity.pdbx_description
1 polymer ?
#
loop_
_entity_poly.entity_id
_entity_poly.type
_entity_poly.pdbx_seq_one_letter_code
_entity_poly.pdbx_strand_id
1 'polypeptide(L)'
;MKKIIMALTAFAALSTSLSALDITTLDGRTYKNVKVTNVLPNSIDIFFTKKDGTEVIKGIRFTNLPESIQKKYNYNPEKAKAFEKSSREYVAKLHKVFEEAHKRNLKLYKEQQKFAKKLDRMKALIYAHRIDGMVHIIRAVGSHDCVARVSIRFPTMRYGRLGKFYIRGLTGPSESRFQAVIYPTGENISLQDGYFPIYDANINRAALGALERLRTKVPETVPTPEVIDYKNPEIVAPPSRTKAVKPAPEAGSK
;
A
#
# COMPACT_ATOMS: atom_id res chain seq x y z
N MET A 1 -62.34 3.14 -6.96
CA MET A 1 -61.25 2.75 -6.03
C MET A 1 -60.04 3.63 -6.29
N LYS A 2 -59.42 4.15 -5.22
CA LYS A 2 -58.11 4.87 -5.12
C LYS A 2 -57.98 6.18 -5.94
N LYS A 3 -58.11 7.39 -5.37
CA LYS A 3 -57.37 8.10 -4.29
C LYS A 3 -55.98 8.64 -4.72
N ILE A 4 -55.85 9.97 -4.56
CA ILE A 4 -54.66 10.81 -4.30
C ILE A 4 -54.00 11.38 -5.58
N ILE A 5 -54.33 12.61 -6.04
CA ILE A 5 -54.01 13.97 -5.51
C ILE A 5 -52.50 14.24 -5.64
N MET A 6 -52.04 15.01 -6.64
CA MET A 6 -51.95 16.49 -6.74
C MET A 6 -50.88 17.10 -5.80
N ALA A 7 -50.22 18.14 -6.31
CA ALA A 7 -49.41 19.16 -5.62
C ALA A 7 -47.88 18.99 -5.63
N LEU A 8 -47.31 19.31 -6.79
CA LEU A 8 -46.34 20.40 -6.98
C LEU A 8 -46.32 21.39 -5.78
N THR A 9 -45.30 21.34 -4.92
CA THR A 9 -45.00 22.46 -4.00
C THR A 9 -43.55 22.47 -3.51
N ALA A 10 -42.82 23.51 -3.95
CA ALA A 10 -41.74 24.21 -3.26
C ALA A 10 -40.61 23.40 -2.60
N PHE A 11 -39.53 23.20 -3.37
CA PHE A 11 -38.18 23.10 -2.81
C PHE A 11 -37.79 24.50 -2.29
N ALA A 12 -38.21 24.82 -1.07
CA ALA A 12 -37.77 26.02 -0.37
C ALA A 12 -36.29 25.83 0.00
N ALA A 13 -35.42 26.36 -0.86
CA ALA A 13 -34.07 26.71 -0.48
C ALA A 13 -34.16 27.68 0.71
N LEU A 14 -33.91 27.18 1.93
CA LEU A 14 -33.46 28.06 3.01
C LEU A 14 -32.06 28.55 2.64
N SER A 15 -32.03 29.53 1.73
CA SER A 15 -30.93 30.48 1.62
C SER A 15 -31.02 31.34 2.86
N THR A 16 -30.51 30.84 3.99
CA THR A 16 -30.24 31.70 5.14
C THR A 16 -29.27 32.76 4.66
N SER A 17 -29.72 34.00 4.72
CA SER A 17 -29.01 35.19 4.30
C SER A 17 -27.54 35.10 4.67
N LEU A 18 -26.68 35.04 3.65
CA LEU A 18 -25.24 34.96 3.78
C LEU A 18 -24.71 36.34 4.17
N SER A 19 -25.05 36.81 5.37
CA SER A 19 -24.48 38.02 5.92
C SER A 19 -23.03 37.72 6.28
N ALA A 20 -22.12 38.29 5.50
CA ALA A 20 -20.72 38.51 5.86
C ALA A 20 -20.64 38.88 7.35
N LEU A 21 -20.02 38.02 8.16
CA LEU A 21 -19.87 38.25 9.59
C LEU A 21 -18.44 38.70 9.87
N ASP A 22 -18.29 39.71 10.71
CA ASP A 22 -17.00 40.03 11.30
C ASP A 22 -16.91 39.34 12.67
N ILE A 23 -15.87 38.53 12.87
CA ILE A 23 -15.63 37.81 14.12
C ILE A 23 -14.38 38.38 14.77
N THR A 24 -14.53 38.96 15.95
CA THR A 24 -13.39 39.31 16.81
C THR A 24 -13.26 38.28 17.92
N THR A 25 -12.13 37.60 17.99
CA THR A 25 -11.83 36.60 19.02
C THR A 25 -11.37 37.26 20.33
N LEU A 26 -11.40 36.51 21.43
CA LEU A 26 -11.01 37.02 22.75
C LEU A 26 -9.51 37.37 22.84
N ASP A 27 -8.66 36.76 22.01
CA ASP A 27 -7.24 37.13 21.83
C ASP A 27 -7.04 38.39 20.96
N GLY A 28 -8.10 39.13 20.61
CA GLY A 28 -8.04 40.41 19.90
C GLY A 28 -7.85 40.29 18.38
N ARG A 29 -7.99 39.10 17.79
CA ARG A 29 -7.90 38.93 16.33
C ARG A 29 -9.25 39.10 15.67
N THR A 30 -9.32 39.97 14.68
CA THR A 30 -10.53 40.20 13.90
C THR A 30 -10.42 39.56 12.52
N TYR A 31 -11.40 38.72 12.19
CA TYR A 31 -11.61 38.16 10.87
C TYR A 31 -12.80 38.87 10.24
N LYS A 32 -12.58 39.48 9.08
CA LYS A 32 -13.61 40.25 8.38
C LYS A 32 -14.24 39.45 7.25
N ASN A 33 -15.51 39.73 6.96
CA ASN A 33 -16.24 39.11 5.85
C ASN A 33 -16.13 37.58 5.85
N VAL A 34 -16.26 36.96 7.03
CA VAL A 34 -16.10 35.51 7.15
C VAL A 34 -17.36 34.78 6.78
N LYS A 35 -17.18 33.61 6.19
CA LYS A 35 -18.22 32.60 5.99
C LYS A 35 -17.92 31.40 6.88
N VAL A 36 -18.83 31.06 7.79
CA VAL A 36 -18.70 29.82 8.56
C VAL A 36 -18.99 28.64 7.64
N THR A 37 -18.02 27.76 7.46
CA THR A 37 -18.11 26.58 6.59
C THR A 37 -18.48 25.33 7.35
N ASN A 38 -18.08 25.22 8.63
CA ASN A 38 -18.37 24.06 9.44
C ASN A 38 -18.49 24.44 10.92
N VAL A 39 -19.24 23.65 11.68
CA VAL A 39 -19.43 23.83 13.13
C VAL A 39 -19.15 22.49 13.81
N LEU A 40 -18.03 22.44 14.52
CA LEU A 40 -17.60 21.30 15.33
C LEU A 40 -18.02 21.53 16.80
N PRO A 41 -18.09 20.49 17.65
CA PRO A 41 -18.50 20.67 19.04
C PRO A 41 -17.63 21.66 19.84
N ASN A 42 -16.35 21.81 19.48
CA ASN A 42 -15.38 22.67 20.17
C ASN A 42 -14.92 23.89 19.35
N SER A 43 -15.31 24.01 18.07
CA SER A 43 -14.81 25.06 17.16
C SER A 43 -15.74 25.35 16.00
N ILE A 44 -15.54 26.48 15.33
CA ILE A 44 -16.12 26.78 14.01
C ILE A 44 -14.99 26.89 12.99
N ASP A 45 -15.22 26.36 11.80
CA ASP A 45 -14.35 26.62 10.65
C ASP A 45 -14.89 27.82 9.90
N ILE A 46 -14.03 28.82 9.73
CA ILE A 46 -14.31 30.02 8.96
C ILE A 46 -13.50 30.02 7.67
N PHE A 47 -14.13 30.44 6.59
CA PHE A 47 -13.51 30.79 5.34
C PHE A 47 -13.46 32.31 5.21
N PHE A 48 -12.29 32.86 4.90
CA PHE A 48 -12.10 34.29 4.68
C PHE A 48 -10.92 34.56 3.75
N THR A 49 -10.92 35.74 3.13
CA THR A 49 -9.83 36.22 2.28
C THR A 49 -8.95 37.17 3.09
N LYS A 50 -7.64 36.92 3.08
CA LYS A 50 -6.65 37.81 3.69
C LYS A 50 -6.46 39.08 2.87
N LYS A 51 -5.79 40.08 3.45
CA LYS A 51 -5.46 41.36 2.76
C LYS A 51 -4.62 41.17 1.50
N ASP A 52 -3.84 40.10 1.42
CA ASP A 52 -3.00 39.75 0.27
C ASP A 52 -3.76 38.97 -0.82
N GLY A 53 -5.08 38.79 -0.67
CA GLY A 53 -5.91 38.04 -1.61
C GLY A 53 -5.95 36.52 -1.37
N THR A 54 -5.19 35.99 -0.40
CA THR A 54 -5.17 34.54 -0.12
C THR A 54 -6.46 34.09 0.56
N GLU A 55 -7.12 33.08 0.00
CA GLU A 55 -8.28 32.42 0.60
C GLU A 55 -7.84 31.37 1.64
N VAL A 56 -8.45 31.39 2.83
CA VAL A 56 -8.04 30.54 3.95
C VAL A 56 -9.26 29.95 4.68
N ILE A 57 -9.21 28.66 4.99
CA ILE A 57 -10.07 28.01 5.98
C ILE A 57 -9.32 27.93 7.31
N LYS A 58 -9.95 28.38 8.40
CA LYS A 58 -9.36 28.36 9.73
C LYS A 58 -10.37 27.92 10.78
N GLY A 59 -10.00 26.91 11.57
CA GLY A 59 -10.73 26.51 12.77
C GLY A 59 -10.46 27.46 13.94
N ILE A 60 -11.51 28.00 14.54
CA ILE A 60 -11.47 28.85 15.74
C ILE A 60 -12.22 28.15 16.86
N ARG A 61 -11.57 27.92 18.00
CA ARG A 61 -12.19 27.31 19.18
C ARG A 61 -13.27 28.21 19.76
N PHE A 62 -14.38 27.61 20.17
CA PHE A 62 -15.47 28.34 20.84
C PHE A 62 -15.03 29.05 22.11
N THR A 63 -14.07 28.48 22.85
CA THR A 63 -13.50 29.12 24.05
C THR A 63 -12.76 30.43 23.79
N ASN A 64 -12.40 30.72 22.53
CA ASN A 64 -11.78 31.97 22.11
C ASN A 64 -12.75 32.89 21.35
N LEU A 65 -14.05 32.57 21.35
CA LEU A 65 -15.09 33.37 20.71
C LEU A 65 -15.92 34.12 21.76
N PRO A 66 -16.46 35.31 21.45
CA PRO A 66 -17.39 36.01 22.32
C PRO A 66 -18.64 35.19 22.61
N GLU A 67 -19.27 35.42 23.77
CA GLU A 67 -20.50 34.71 24.15
C GLU A 67 -21.63 34.82 23.12
N SER A 68 -21.76 35.97 22.45
CA SER A 68 -22.76 36.17 21.41
C SER A 68 -22.62 35.15 20.26
N ILE A 69 -21.39 34.86 19.86
CA ILE A 69 -21.08 33.87 18.83
C ILE A 69 -21.22 32.45 19.37
N GLN A 70 -20.77 32.19 20.60
CA GLN A 70 -20.98 30.88 21.24
C GLN A 70 -22.47 30.51 21.32
N LYS A 71 -23.33 31.46 21.74
CA LYS A 71 -24.78 31.29 21.81
C LYS A 71 -25.40 31.10 20.42
N LYS A 72 -24.99 31.91 19.43
CA LYS A 72 -25.46 31.80 18.03
C LYS A 72 -25.29 30.41 17.44
N TYR A 73 -24.21 29.70 17.81
CA TYR A 73 -23.91 28.36 17.30
C TYR A 73 -24.15 27.24 18.33
N ASN A 74 -24.91 27.51 19.40
CA ASN A 74 -25.29 26.51 20.41
C ASN A 74 -24.11 25.75 21.02
N TYR A 75 -23.02 26.46 21.33
CA TYR A 75 -21.86 25.87 21.98
C TYR A 75 -22.23 25.19 23.30
N ASN A 76 -21.82 23.92 23.44
CA ASN A 76 -21.98 23.16 24.67
C ASN A 76 -20.59 22.73 25.18
N PRO A 77 -20.15 23.24 26.35
CA PRO A 77 -18.80 22.99 26.86
C PRO A 77 -18.55 21.52 27.23
N GLU A 78 -19.57 20.77 27.63
CA GLU A 78 -19.43 19.34 27.93
C GLU A 78 -19.23 18.51 26.67
N LYS A 79 -20.04 18.79 25.63
CA LYS A 79 -19.89 18.14 24.30
C LYS A 79 -18.54 18.48 23.67
N ALA A 80 -18.07 19.71 23.84
CA ALA A 80 -16.75 20.14 23.37
C ALA A 80 -15.62 19.35 24.06
N LYS A 81 -15.66 19.25 25.39
CA LYS A 81 -14.67 18.47 26.16
C LYS A 81 -14.68 16.99 25.77
N ALA A 82 -15.87 16.39 25.61
CA ALA A 82 -16.00 14.99 25.20
C ALA A 82 -15.40 14.76 23.80
N PHE A 83 -15.69 15.66 22.85
CA PHE A 83 -15.15 15.61 21.50
C PHE A 83 -13.62 15.78 21.45
N GLU A 84 -13.07 16.69 22.26
CA GLU A 84 -11.62 16.88 22.35
C GLU A 84 -10.91 15.68 22.96
N LYS A 85 -11.52 15.02 23.95
CA LYS A 85 -11.00 13.78 24.52
C LYS A 85 -10.99 12.67 23.48
N SER A 86 -12.11 12.41 22.81
CA SER A 86 -12.20 11.35 21.80
C SER A 86 -11.29 11.60 20.60
N SER A 87 -11.18 12.86 20.15
CA SER A 87 -10.27 13.23 19.06
C SER A 87 -8.81 12.98 19.41
N ARG A 88 -8.38 13.34 20.64
CA ARG A 88 -7.01 13.06 21.11
C ARG A 88 -6.72 11.57 21.21
N GLU A 89 -7.65 10.79 21.75
CA GLU A 89 -7.51 9.33 21.84
C GLU A 89 -7.42 8.69 20.46
N TYR A 90 -8.23 9.17 19.50
CA TYR A 90 -8.21 8.70 18.11
C TYR A 90 -6.89 9.02 17.41
N VAL A 91 -6.42 10.27 17.51
CA VAL A 91 -5.13 10.69 16.94
C VAL A 91 -3.98 9.89 17.55
N ALA A 92 -3.98 9.67 18.87
CA ALA A 92 -2.96 8.85 19.53
C ALA A 92 -2.96 7.39 19.04
N LYS A 93 -4.14 6.80 18.80
CA LYS A 93 -4.26 5.45 18.21
C LYS A 93 -3.71 5.41 16.78
N LEU A 94 -4.08 6.39 15.95
CA LEU A 94 -3.57 6.49 14.58
C LEU A 94 -2.04 6.62 14.54
N HIS A 95 -1.46 7.47 15.38
CA HIS A 95 -0.01 7.63 15.46
C HIS A 95 0.69 6.30 15.74
N LYS A 96 0.19 5.51 16.69
CA LYS A 96 0.76 4.19 16.99
C LYS A 96 0.71 3.24 15.79
N VAL A 97 -0.42 3.19 15.08
CA VAL A 97 -0.58 2.36 13.88
C VAL A 97 0.40 2.80 12.78
N PHE A 98 0.53 4.10 12.54
CA PHE A 98 1.47 4.63 11.55
C PHE A 98 2.93 4.35 11.91
N GLU A 99 3.32 4.50 13.17
CA GLU A 99 4.67 4.18 13.63
C GLU A 99 5.01 2.70 13.45
N GLU A 100 4.09 1.80 13.80
CA GLU A 100 4.28 0.37 13.60
C GLU A 100 4.38 0.02 12.11
N ALA A 101 3.48 0.54 11.28
CA ALA A 101 3.52 0.34 9.84
C ALA A 101 4.84 0.86 9.24
N HIS A 102 5.30 2.04 9.68
CA HIS A 102 6.57 2.60 9.24
C HIS A 102 7.76 1.71 9.62
N LYS A 103 7.80 1.23 10.88
CA LYS A 103 8.84 0.29 11.35
C LYS A 103 8.84 -1.02 10.56
N ARG A 104 7.65 -1.59 10.28
CA ARG A 104 7.51 -2.82 9.48
C ARG A 104 7.99 -2.60 8.04
N ASN A 105 7.56 -1.51 7.39
CA ASN A 105 7.97 -1.18 6.03
C ASN A 105 9.49 -0.96 5.93
N LEU A 106 10.09 -0.30 6.92
CA LEU A 106 11.55 -0.11 6.96
C LEU A 106 12.29 -1.45 7.12
N LYS A 107 11.76 -2.39 7.90
CA LYS A 107 12.32 -3.73 8.04
C LYS A 107 12.26 -4.50 6.71
N LEU A 108 11.10 -4.51 6.06
CA LEU A 108 10.92 -5.14 4.74
C LEU A 108 11.86 -4.57 3.69
N TYR A 109 12.00 -3.24 3.65
CA TYR A 109 12.93 -2.57 2.73
C TYR A 109 14.39 -3.02 2.96
N LYS A 110 14.82 -3.10 4.22
CA LYS A 110 16.17 -3.59 4.56
C LYS A 110 16.37 -5.06 4.18
N GLU A 111 15.36 -5.91 4.38
CA GLU A 111 15.40 -7.32 4.00
C GLU A 111 15.48 -7.49 2.48
N GLN A 112 14.69 -6.74 1.72
CA GLN A 112 14.75 -6.72 0.25
C GLN A 112 16.13 -6.28 -0.24
N GLN A 113 16.73 -5.22 0.33
CA GLN A 113 18.08 -4.81 -0.03
C GLN A 113 19.13 -5.88 0.27
N LYS A 114 19.06 -6.53 1.44
CA LYS A 114 19.97 -7.63 1.79
C LYS A 114 19.81 -8.79 0.81
N PHE A 115 18.58 -9.14 0.47
CA PHE A 115 18.28 -10.19 -0.51
C PHE A 115 18.84 -9.85 -1.89
N ALA A 116 18.61 -8.62 -2.38
CA ALA A 116 19.13 -8.14 -3.65
C ALA A 116 20.66 -8.23 -3.71
N LYS A 117 21.37 -7.74 -2.67
CA LYS A 117 22.83 -7.86 -2.58
C LYS A 117 23.31 -9.32 -2.59
N LYS A 118 22.60 -10.21 -1.88
CA LYS A 118 22.92 -11.64 -1.84
C LYS A 118 22.70 -12.29 -3.21
N LEU A 119 21.63 -11.91 -3.90
CA LEU A 119 21.32 -12.34 -5.26
C LEU A 119 22.39 -11.88 -6.25
N ASP A 120 22.82 -10.62 -6.19
CA ASP A 120 23.88 -10.10 -7.07
C ASP A 120 25.21 -10.81 -6.83
N ARG A 121 25.58 -11.06 -5.57
CA ARG A 121 26.75 -11.88 -5.23
C ARG A 121 26.62 -13.29 -5.82
N MET A 122 25.44 -13.90 -5.74
CA MET A 122 25.20 -15.23 -6.31
C MET A 122 25.31 -15.23 -7.84
N LYS A 123 24.74 -14.21 -8.51
CA LYS A 123 24.88 -14.03 -9.96
C LYS A 123 26.35 -13.91 -10.35
N ALA A 124 27.14 -13.12 -9.63
CA ALA A 124 28.58 -12.98 -9.92
C ALA A 124 29.32 -14.33 -9.83
N LEU A 125 29.04 -15.13 -8.80
CA LEU A 125 29.61 -16.47 -8.65
C LEU A 125 29.21 -17.40 -9.81
N ILE A 126 27.92 -17.45 -10.13
CA ILE A 126 27.40 -18.30 -11.22
C ILE A 126 27.94 -17.85 -12.58
N TYR A 127 28.05 -16.53 -12.81
CA TYR A 127 28.61 -15.96 -14.03
C TYR A 127 30.07 -16.33 -14.22
N ALA A 128 30.86 -16.38 -13.13
CA ALA A 128 32.26 -16.81 -13.17
C ALA A 128 32.41 -18.28 -13.59
N HIS A 129 31.41 -19.12 -13.31
CA HIS A 129 31.38 -20.55 -13.66
C HIS A 129 30.50 -20.88 -14.88
N ARG A 130 30.11 -19.87 -15.67
CA ARG A 130 29.32 -20.09 -16.89
C ARG A 130 30.12 -20.86 -17.95
N ILE A 131 29.42 -21.58 -18.81
CA ILE A 131 29.99 -22.20 -20.00
C ILE A 131 29.52 -21.41 -21.21
N ASP A 132 30.45 -20.86 -21.98
CA ASP A 132 30.21 -20.32 -23.33
C ASP A 132 30.70 -21.37 -24.34
N GLY A 133 29.77 -21.93 -25.11
CA GLY A 133 30.09 -23.04 -26.00
C GLY A 133 29.02 -23.34 -27.03
N MET A 134 29.37 -24.28 -27.90
CA MET A 134 28.45 -24.90 -28.85
C MET A 134 27.59 -25.91 -28.11
N VAL A 135 26.28 -25.63 -28.07
CA VAL A 135 25.24 -26.51 -27.54
C VAL A 135 24.67 -27.33 -28.68
N HIS A 136 24.65 -28.64 -28.52
CA HIS A 136 24.03 -29.60 -29.43
C HIS A 136 22.85 -30.27 -28.74
N ILE A 137 21.63 -29.90 -29.10
CA ILE A 137 20.42 -30.47 -28.51
C ILE A 137 20.32 -31.93 -28.94
N ILE A 138 20.36 -32.85 -27.97
CA ILE A 138 20.15 -34.28 -28.22
C ILE A 138 18.66 -34.56 -28.26
N ARG A 139 17.92 -33.98 -27.31
CA ARG A 139 16.45 -34.08 -27.25
C ARG A 139 15.86 -32.91 -26.46
N ALA A 140 14.65 -32.52 -26.85
CA ALA A 140 13.79 -31.70 -26.00
C ALA A 140 13.24 -32.51 -24.81
N VAL A 141 13.08 -31.87 -23.67
CA VAL A 141 12.43 -32.41 -22.47
C VAL A 141 11.36 -31.40 -22.05
N GLY A 142 10.12 -31.67 -22.45
CA GLY A 142 9.02 -30.71 -22.28
C GLY A 142 9.12 -29.53 -23.26
N SER A 143 8.43 -28.43 -22.93
CA SER A 143 8.32 -27.26 -23.81
C SER A 143 9.49 -26.28 -23.71
N HIS A 144 10.23 -26.28 -22.61
CA HIS A 144 11.23 -25.25 -22.33
C HIS A 144 12.63 -25.79 -22.02
N ASP A 145 12.82 -27.10 -21.89
CA ASP A 145 14.08 -27.67 -21.44
C ASP A 145 14.61 -28.69 -22.45
N CYS A 146 15.90 -29.00 -22.38
CA CYS A 146 16.51 -30.01 -23.23
C CYS A 146 17.66 -30.74 -22.55
N VAL A 147 18.00 -31.90 -23.08
CA VAL A 147 19.30 -32.54 -22.84
C VAL A 147 20.19 -32.22 -24.04
N ALA A 148 21.37 -31.66 -23.76
CA ALA A 148 22.30 -31.24 -24.79
C ALA A 148 23.74 -31.64 -24.47
N ARG A 149 24.52 -31.86 -25.52
CA ARG A 149 25.98 -31.97 -25.40
C ARG A 149 26.60 -30.59 -25.59
N VAL A 150 27.53 -30.22 -24.72
CA VAL A 150 28.19 -28.90 -24.78
C VAL A 150 29.68 -29.06 -25.03
N SER A 151 30.20 -28.25 -25.94
CA SER A 151 31.62 -28.20 -26.32
C SER A 151 32.08 -26.75 -26.39
N ILE A 152 33.33 -26.48 -26.00
CA ILE A 152 33.89 -25.12 -26.04
C ILE A 152 34.49 -24.83 -27.43
N ARG A 153 34.42 -23.56 -27.84
CA ARG A 153 34.84 -23.09 -29.18
C ARG A 153 36.35 -23.26 -29.44
N PHE A 154 37.17 -23.29 -28.39
CA PHE A 154 38.62 -23.48 -28.48
C PHE A 154 39.06 -24.66 -27.61
N PRO A 155 38.86 -25.90 -28.08
CA PRO A 155 39.27 -27.07 -27.33
C PRO A 155 40.81 -27.15 -27.36
N THR A 156 41.48 -26.71 -26.31
CA THR A 156 42.84 -27.21 -26.06
C THR A 156 42.76 -28.72 -25.81
N MET A 157 43.83 -29.49 -26.05
CA MET A 157 43.82 -30.96 -26.03
C MET A 157 43.28 -31.61 -24.73
N ARG A 158 42.98 -30.84 -23.67
CA ARG A 158 42.38 -31.32 -22.41
C ARG A 158 40.88 -31.00 -22.22
N TYR A 159 40.25 -30.14 -23.04
CA TYR A 159 38.91 -29.57 -22.70
C TYR A 159 37.86 -29.67 -23.82
N GLY A 160 37.98 -30.62 -24.76
CA GLY A 160 37.15 -30.61 -25.98
C GLY A 160 35.68 -31.01 -25.86
N ARG A 161 35.27 -31.75 -24.82
CA ARG A 161 33.87 -32.15 -24.59
C ARG A 161 33.57 -32.09 -23.10
N LEU A 162 32.68 -31.20 -22.69
CA LEU A 162 32.34 -31.01 -21.27
C LEU A 162 31.33 -32.04 -20.75
N GLY A 163 30.56 -32.67 -21.64
CA GLY A 163 29.61 -33.73 -21.29
C GLY A 163 28.21 -33.50 -21.81
N LYS A 164 27.25 -34.27 -21.28
CA LYS A 164 25.81 -34.07 -21.48
C LYS A 164 25.25 -33.31 -20.28
N PHE A 165 24.43 -32.30 -20.55
CA PHE A 165 23.82 -31.44 -19.56
C PHE A 165 22.30 -31.43 -19.75
N TYR A 166 21.58 -31.30 -18.65
CA TYR A 166 20.17 -30.91 -18.69
C TYR A 166 20.10 -29.39 -18.61
N ILE A 167 19.54 -28.72 -19.61
CA ILE A 167 19.54 -27.26 -19.70
C ILE A 167 18.10 -26.76 -19.61
N ARG A 168 17.83 -25.95 -18.58
CA ARG A 168 16.53 -25.30 -18.36
C ARG A 168 16.36 -24.04 -19.20
N GLY A 169 15.13 -23.78 -19.66
CA GLY A 169 14.75 -22.63 -20.50
C GLY A 169 15.55 -22.52 -21.80
N LEU A 170 15.99 -23.66 -22.31
CA LEU A 170 16.56 -23.80 -23.63
C LEU A 170 15.80 -24.92 -24.34
N THR A 171 15.19 -24.59 -25.47
CA THR A 171 14.43 -25.52 -26.30
C THR A 171 14.80 -25.32 -27.76
N GLY A 172 14.60 -26.34 -28.57
CA GLY A 172 14.87 -26.31 -30.00
C GLY A 172 14.73 -27.70 -30.63
N PRO A 173 14.78 -27.80 -31.96
CA PRO A 173 14.74 -29.07 -32.66
C PRO A 173 15.87 -29.99 -32.18
N SER A 174 15.60 -31.30 -32.13
CA SER A 174 16.65 -32.30 -31.91
C SER A 174 17.73 -32.17 -32.98
N GLU A 175 18.99 -32.44 -32.59
CA GLU A 175 20.20 -32.29 -33.41
C GLU A 175 20.56 -30.85 -33.79
N SER A 176 19.84 -29.83 -33.31
CA SER A 176 20.21 -28.44 -33.54
C SER A 176 21.51 -28.06 -32.82
N ARG A 177 22.32 -27.22 -33.48
CA ARG A 177 23.60 -26.71 -32.97
C ARG A 177 23.63 -25.20 -33.00
N PHE A 178 23.95 -24.59 -31.88
CA PHE A 178 24.10 -23.14 -31.79
C PHE A 178 25.05 -22.77 -30.64
N GLN A 179 25.56 -21.55 -30.68
CA GLN A 179 26.35 -21.02 -29.57
C GLN A 179 25.40 -20.50 -28.48
N ALA A 180 25.66 -20.85 -27.22
CA ALA A 180 24.95 -20.27 -26.09
C ALA A 180 25.84 -20.22 -24.84
N VAL A 181 25.42 -19.35 -23.92
CA VAL A 181 25.97 -19.28 -22.57
C VAL A 181 25.01 -19.98 -21.63
N ILE A 182 25.51 -20.92 -20.83
CA ILE A 182 24.73 -21.64 -19.84
C ILE A 182 25.34 -21.50 -18.45
N TYR A 183 24.47 -21.46 -17.45
CA TYR A 183 24.82 -21.13 -16.08
C TYR A 183 24.62 -22.35 -15.17
N PRO A 184 25.62 -22.74 -14.37
CA PRO A 184 25.47 -23.89 -13.49
C PRO A 184 24.44 -23.60 -12.40
N THR A 185 23.58 -24.57 -12.11
CA THR A 185 22.71 -24.50 -10.94
C THR A 185 23.33 -25.22 -9.74
N GLY A 186 24.21 -26.20 -9.97
CA GLY A 186 24.70 -27.09 -8.90
C GLY A 186 23.65 -28.11 -8.45
N GLU A 187 22.59 -28.28 -9.24
CA GLU A 187 21.65 -29.39 -9.12
C GLU A 187 21.98 -30.46 -10.15
N ASN A 188 21.40 -31.64 -9.93
CA ASN A 188 21.44 -32.72 -10.89
C ASN A 188 20.05 -33.33 -11.01
N ILE A 189 19.77 -33.95 -12.15
CA ILE A 189 18.53 -34.68 -12.41
C ILE A 189 18.84 -36.09 -12.86
N SER A 190 18.06 -37.06 -12.38
CA SER A 190 18.07 -38.42 -12.89
C SER A 190 16.96 -38.56 -13.94
N LEU A 191 17.33 -38.95 -15.15
CA LEU A 191 16.40 -39.31 -16.23
C LEU A 191 16.64 -40.78 -16.61
N GLN A 192 15.76 -41.35 -17.43
CA GLN A 192 15.83 -42.76 -17.83
C GLN A 192 17.19 -43.19 -18.41
N ASP A 193 17.90 -42.25 -19.04
CA ASP A 193 19.17 -42.44 -19.74
C ASP A 193 20.39 -41.93 -18.96
N GLY A 194 20.22 -41.57 -17.68
CA GLY A 194 21.34 -41.30 -16.76
C GLY A 194 21.16 -40.08 -15.87
N TYR A 195 22.27 -39.69 -15.25
CA TYR A 195 22.35 -38.57 -14.32
C TYR A 195 22.98 -37.37 -15.02
N PHE A 196 22.30 -36.23 -14.97
CA PHE A 196 22.70 -35.03 -15.69
C PHE A 196 22.85 -33.84 -14.75
N PRO A 197 23.99 -33.13 -14.79
CA PRO A 197 24.10 -31.84 -14.14
C PRO A 197 23.16 -30.83 -14.81
N ILE A 198 22.49 -30.04 -13.99
CA ILE A 198 21.52 -29.05 -14.43
C ILE A 198 22.22 -27.71 -14.66
N TYR A 199 21.97 -27.15 -15.83
CA TYR A 199 22.33 -25.80 -16.21
C TYR A 199 21.08 -25.02 -16.57
N ASP A 200 21.22 -23.71 -16.62
CA ASP A 200 20.15 -22.78 -16.94
C ASP A 200 20.59 -21.83 -18.04
N ALA A 201 19.72 -21.55 -19.01
CA ALA A 201 19.97 -20.50 -20.00
C ALA A 201 19.84 -19.08 -19.43
N ASN A 202 19.27 -18.92 -18.23
CA ASN A 202 19.04 -17.64 -17.57
C ASN A 202 19.75 -17.56 -16.21
N ILE A 203 20.68 -16.61 -16.09
CA ILE A 203 21.45 -16.37 -14.87
C ILE A 203 20.58 -16.05 -13.64
N ASN A 204 19.47 -15.33 -13.82
CA ASN A 204 18.59 -14.96 -12.71
C ASN A 204 17.95 -16.22 -12.12
N ARG A 205 17.50 -17.14 -12.97
CA ARG A 205 16.86 -18.39 -12.53
C ARG A 205 17.87 -19.33 -11.88
N ALA A 206 19.08 -19.45 -12.44
CA ALA A 206 20.17 -20.18 -11.79
C ALA A 206 20.51 -19.63 -10.40
N ALA A 207 20.65 -18.30 -10.29
CA ALA A 207 20.99 -17.62 -9.04
C ALA A 207 19.89 -17.72 -7.98
N LEU A 208 18.62 -17.54 -8.38
CA LEU A 208 17.49 -17.69 -7.47
C LEU A 208 17.40 -19.11 -6.93
N GLY A 209 17.47 -20.13 -7.78
CA GLY A 209 17.46 -21.52 -7.33
C GLY A 209 18.62 -21.82 -6.38
N ALA A 210 19.83 -21.33 -6.67
CA ALA A 210 20.99 -21.50 -5.78
C ALA A 210 20.78 -20.85 -4.42
N LEU A 211 20.14 -19.69 -4.38
CA LEU A 211 19.82 -19.00 -3.15
C LEU A 211 18.76 -19.74 -2.32
N GLU A 212 17.72 -20.26 -2.96
CA GLU A 212 16.66 -21.05 -2.30
C GLU A 212 17.22 -22.32 -1.65
N ARG A 213 18.15 -23.01 -2.31
CA ARG A 213 18.82 -24.18 -1.72
C ARG A 213 19.69 -23.84 -0.50
N LEU A 214 20.27 -22.65 -0.47
CA LEU A 214 20.99 -22.18 0.73
C LEU A 214 20.01 -21.80 1.85
N ARG A 215 18.77 -21.45 1.52
CA ARG A 215 17.70 -21.11 2.46
C ARG A 215 17.11 -22.36 3.10
N THR A 216 16.79 -23.40 2.33
CA THR A 216 16.20 -24.66 2.84
C THR A 216 17.12 -25.48 3.74
N LYS A 217 18.43 -25.20 3.73
CA LYS A 217 19.41 -25.78 4.67
C LYS A 217 19.47 -25.06 6.03
N VAL A 218 18.73 -23.96 6.20
CA VAL A 218 18.62 -23.21 7.45
C VAL A 218 17.15 -23.25 7.89
N PRO A 219 16.80 -23.78 9.07
CA PRO A 219 15.41 -23.83 9.50
C PRO A 219 14.89 -22.39 9.70
N GLU A 220 13.98 -21.96 8.83
CA GLU A 220 13.36 -20.66 8.91
C GLU A 220 12.09 -20.72 9.77
N THR A 221 12.20 -20.21 10.99
CA THR A 221 11.08 -19.66 11.75
C THR A 221 10.74 -18.27 11.19
N VAL A 222 10.09 -18.22 10.02
CA VAL A 222 9.47 -16.98 9.54
C VAL A 222 7.96 -17.19 9.56
N PRO A 223 7.23 -16.57 10.50
CA PRO A 223 5.78 -16.66 10.51
C PRO A 223 5.21 -16.02 9.24
N THR A 224 4.34 -16.77 8.58
CA THR A 224 3.55 -16.36 7.42
C THR A 224 2.72 -15.12 7.75
N PRO A 225 2.58 -14.14 6.85
CA PRO A 225 1.79 -12.94 7.11
C PRO A 225 0.31 -13.31 7.27
N GLU A 226 -0.27 -12.99 8.42
CA GLU A 226 -1.70 -12.75 8.52
C GLU A 226 -2.03 -11.56 7.63
N VAL A 227 -2.82 -11.82 6.58
CA VAL A 227 -3.42 -10.78 5.75
C VAL A 227 -4.36 -10.00 6.66
N ILE A 228 -3.96 -8.77 7.00
CA ILE A 228 -4.89 -7.82 7.60
C ILE A 228 -5.89 -7.48 6.50
N ASP A 229 -7.10 -8.02 6.64
CA ASP A 229 -8.21 -7.73 5.73
C ASP A 229 -8.67 -6.28 5.94
N TYR A 230 -8.28 -5.40 5.01
CA TYR A 230 -8.73 -4.01 4.98
C TYR A 230 -10.21 -3.86 4.58
N LYS A 231 -10.95 -4.96 4.33
CA LYS A 231 -12.38 -4.94 4.01
C LYS A 231 -13.31 -5.10 5.22
N ASN A 232 -12.85 -4.99 6.46
CA ASN A 232 -13.77 -4.87 7.59
C ASN A 232 -13.98 -3.40 8.02
N PRO A 233 -15.00 -2.69 7.50
CA PRO A 233 -15.37 -1.33 7.92
C PRO A 233 -16.07 -1.28 9.29
N GLU A 234 -16.06 -2.35 10.09
CA GLU A 234 -16.63 -2.35 11.46
C GLU A 234 -15.84 -1.50 12.48
N ILE A 235 -14.93 -0.64 12.04
CA ILE A 235 -14.48 0.50 12.86
C ILE A 235 -15.58 1.57 12.82
N VAL A 236 -16.67 1.25 13.50
CA VAL A 236 -17.67 2.10 14.16
C VAL A 236 -17.76 3.49 13.52
N ALA A 237 -18.71 3.63 12.59
CA ALA A 237 -19.24 4.93 12.21
C ALA A 237 -19.51 5.76 13.48
N PRO A 238 -19.18 7.07 13.50
CA PRO A 238 -19.51 7.93 14.63
C PRO A 238 -21.00 7.78 14.96
N PRO A 239 -21.40 7.73 16.25
CA PRO A 239 -22.77 7.42 16.63
C PRO A 239 -23.74 8.34 15.91
N SER A 240 -24.58 7.71 15.09
CA SER A 240 -25.69 8.34 14.38
C SER A 240 -26.59 9.08 15.36
N ARG A 241 -26.85 10.36 15.03
CA ARG A 241 -27.87 11.29 15.57
C ARG A 241 -28.85 10.65 16.56
N THR A 242 -28.73 11.01 17.83
CA THR A 242 -29.80 10.79 18.81
C THR A 242 -31.04 11.57 18.39
N LYS A 243 -32.18 10.88 18.47
CA LYS A 243 -33.53 11.30 18.09
C LYS A 243 -33.86 12.72 18.58
N ALA A 244 -34.50 13.50 17.71
CA ALA A 244 -35.13 14.77 18.05
C ALA A 244 -36.13 14.55 19.20
N VAL A 245 -35.91 15.25 20.30
CA VAL A 245 -36.88 15.40 21.40
C VAL A 245 -38.07 16.18 20.83
N LYS A 246 -39.26 15.59 20.88
CA LYS A 246 -40.52 16.29 20.58
C LYS A 246 -40.65 17.50 21.52
N PRO A 247 -40.96 18.71 21.03
CA PRO A 247 -41.34 19.81 21.92
C PRO A 247 -42.65 19.48 22.64
N ALA A 248 -42.69 19.86 23.92
CA ALA A 248 -43.86 19.78 24.80
C ALA A 248 -45.02 20.65 24.28
N PRO A 249 -46.29 20.33 24.62
CA PRO A 249 -47.44 21.09 24.16
C PRO A 249 -47.49 22.47 24.80
N GLU A 250 -47.79 23.48 23.98
CA GLU A 250 -48.05 24.86 24.40
C GLU A 250 -49.24 24.90 25.36
N ALA A 251 -48.99 25.44 26.55
CA ALA A 251 -50.04 25.83 27.48
C ALA A 251 -50.74 27.07 26.90
N GLY A 252 -51.97 26.88 26.42
CA GLY A 252 -52.87 27.99 26.13
C GLY A 252 -53.26 28.72 27.41
N SER A 253 -53.10 30.05 27.43
CA SER A 253 -53.87 30.89 28.33
C SER A 253 -54.15 32.26 27.70
N LYS A 254 -55.46 32.53 27.60
CA LYS A 254 -56.18 33.79 27.43
C LYS A 254 -56.32 34.34 26.01
#